data_AF-X1A2A0-F1
#
_entry.id   AF-X1A2A0-F1
#
_cell.length_a   1.000
_cell.length_b   1.000
_cell.length_c   1.000
_cell.angle_alpha   90.00
_cell.angle_beta   90.00
_cell.angle_gamma   90.00
#
_symmetry.space_group_name_H-M   'P 1'
#
loop_
_entity.id
_entity.type
_entity.pdbx_description
1 polymer ?
#
loop_
_entity_poly.entity_id
_entity_poly.type
_entity_poly.pdbx_seq_one_letter_code
_entity_poly.pdbx_strand_id
1 'polypeptide(L)'
;ESENIGGHVRDQGDPIDVAIYAASTEGDVEVKGNILVSNLFPVKQQNGVPFSPMGATVVLDAHNEVRYPQLESINTIEDVAAWMMGYATFDDLLAGWGFSSAEEMLSEYGLGSLEEFVSTNIGQMRSTYRLEVSSRITEWLREAIDNGRLPQADNPDIVSTMLGVDNDYVLRGAGLDNLAIKDGRAWVLEDLKDDTPEPAHLDAMAYFEERPPFEVEDECPALMAWAAEELGLEGDIQTYLAGAYVYTTDLQPCEMCARLRDAATILADEDGAQIAALGVVINEFAAPAAPISEEQMASIGQALALHSDDGTYYAAAGQWLDTLVEYIGILNSEIGWSMADSAAFVTTKYVAPATADVDATVVAYVEARLAALGS
;
A
#
# COMPACT_ATOMS: atom_id res chain seq x y z
N GLU A 1 -4.69 10.70 24.78
CA GLU A 1 -4.61 9.87 23.55
C GLU A 1 -3.79 10.67 22.56
N SER A 2 -2.63 10.16 22.14
CA SER A 2 -1.80 10.81 21.13
C SER A 2 -2.43 10.55 19.76
N GLU A 3 -2.77 11.61 19.04
CA GLU A 3 -3.29 11.48 17.67
C GLU A 3 -2.16 10.97 16.77
N ASN A 4 -2.26 9.71 16.35
CA ASN A 4 -1.39 9.13 15.33
C ASN A 4 -1.92 9.53 13.97
N ILE A 5 -1.04 10.07 13.11
CA ILE A 5 -1.34 10.21 11.69
C ILE A 5 -0.25 9.48 10.91
N GLY A 6 -0.62 8.49 10.09
CA GLY A 6 0.33 7.65 9.36
C GLY A 6 1.24 6.78 10.26
N GLY A 7 0.76 6.36 11.44
CA GLY A 7 1.52 5.49 12.35
C GLY A 7 2.58 6.21 13.22
N HIS A 8 2.68 7.53 13.15
CA HIS A 8 3.61 8.32 13.96
C HIS A 8 2.92 9.08 15.10
N VAL A 9 3.48 8.94 16.31
CA VAL A 9 3.07 9.68 17.51
C VAL A 9 3.57 11.12 17.36
N ARG A 10 2.65 12.09 17.33
CA ARG A 10 3.02 13.51 17.36
C ARG A 10 3.81 13.81 18.63
N ASP A 11 4.90 14.56 18.49
CA ASP A 11 5.60 15.11 19.64
C ASP A 11 4.69 16.20 20.24
N GLN A 12 4.12 15.97 21.42
CA GLN A 12 3.11 16.84 22.02
C GLN A 12 3.65 18.24 22.43
N GLY A 13 4.90 18.56 22.09
CA GLY A 13 5.59 19.78 22.46
C GLY A 13 5.60 20.90 21.43
N ASP A 14 5.43 20.61 20.13
CA ASP A 14 5.63 21.62 19.08
C ASP A 14 4.30 22.21 18.55
N PRO A 15 4.09 23.54 18.68
CA PRO A 15 2.76 24.14 18.58
C PRO A 15 2.17 24.20 17.17
N ILE A 16 2.91 23.83 16.11
CA ILE A 16 2.42 23.83 14.73
C ILE A 16 3.17 22.77 13.89
N ASP A 17 2.76 21.49 13.96
CA ASP A 17 3.09 20.55 12.86
C ASP A 17 2.05 20.72 11.76
N VAL A 18 2.51 21.12 10.58
CA VAL A 18 1.72 20.99 9.35
C VAL A 18 2.07 19.66 8.75
N ALA A 19 1.07 18.79 8.65
CA ALA A 19 1.19 17.51 7.98
C ALA A 19 0.24 17.50 6.78
N ILE A 20 0.82 17.36 5.59
CA ILE A 20 0.07 17.28 4.33
C ILE A 20 0.03 15.81 3.94
N TYR A 21 -1.18 15.25 3.93
CA TYR A 21 -1.45 13.87 3.54
C TYR A 21 -2.21 13.86 2.22
N ALA A 22 -1.59 13.29 1.19
CA ALA A 22 -2.26 12.92 -0.03
C ALA A 22 -2.23 11.39 -0.12
N ALA A 23 -3.40 10.77 -0.03
CA ALA A 23 -3.52 9.32 0.00
C ALA A 23 -4.55 8.79 -0.99
N SER A 24 -4.28 7.63 -1.58
CA SER A 24 -5.21 6.90 -2.45
C SER A 24 -5.18 5.41 -2.10
N THR A 25 -6.36 4.80 -1.94
CA THR A 25 -6.49 3.36 -1.61
C THR A 25 -6.54 2.48 -2.84
N GLU A 26 -6.83 3.04 -4.02
CA GLU A 26 -7.11 2.28 -5.25
C GLU A 26 -6.35 2.83 -6.47
N GLY A 27 -5.51 3.86 -6.31
CA GLY A 27 -4.82 4.47 -7.44
C GLY A 27 -3.59 5.30 -7.06
N ASP A 28 -3.15 6.08 -8.04
CA ASP A 28 -1.92 6.87 -7.94
C ASP A 28 -2.12 8.19 -7.18
N VAL A 29 -1.04 8.73 -6.65
CA VAL A 29 -0.99 10.08 -6.08
C VAL A 29 -0.09 10.95 -6.95
N GLU A 30 -0.65 11.99 -7.57
CA GLU A 30 0.10 12.94 -8.40
C GLU A 30 0.11 14.33 -7.75
N VAL A 31 1.31 14.85 -7.45
CA VAL A 31 1.49 16.21 -6.92
C VAL A 31 1.93 17.15 -8.04
N LYS A 32 1.00 17.99 -8.49
CA LYS A 32 1.25 19.05 -9.49
C LYS A 32 1.51 20.38 -8.81
N GLY A 33 2.75 20.66 -8.43
CA GLY A 33 3.12 21.96 -7.85
C GLY A 33 4.10 21.86 -6.69
N ASN A 34 4.70 22.99 -6.33
CA ASN A 34 5.59 23.06 -5.17
C ASN A 34 4.76 23.04 -3.88
N ILE A 35 5.05 22.09 -3.01
CA ILE A 35 4.57 22.13 -1.62
C ILE A 35 5.45 23.12 -0.85
N LEU A 36 4.94 24.33 -0.65
CA LEU A 36 5.62 25.40 0.08
C LEU A 36 4.97 25.60 1.44
N VAL A 37 5.62 25.16 2.51
CA VAL A 37 5.18 25.45 3.88
C VAL A 37 5.87 26.73 4.37
N SER A 38 5.42 27.88 3.87
CA SER A 38 5.99 29.16 4.30
C SER A 38 5.50 29.56 5.69
N ASN A 39 6.45 29.85 6.60
CA ASN A 39 6.13 30.48 7.88
C ASN A 39 5.91 31.98 7.64
N LEU A 40 4.65 32.43 7.56
CA LEU A 40 4.30 33.79 7.13
C LEU A 40 4.54 34.91 8.16
N PHE A 41 5.15 34.62 9.32
CA PHE A 41 5.38 35.62 10.35
C PHE A 41 6.82 35.63 10.89
N PRO A 42 7.53 36.77 10.85
CA PRO A 42 8.65 36.99 11.74
C PRO A 42 8.08 37.15 13.15
N VAL A 43 7.97 36.05 13.90
CA VAL A 43 7.71 36.13 15.34
C VAL A 43 8.91 36.83 15.95
N LYS A 44 8.71 38.05 16.44
CA LYS A 44 9.77 38.81 17.12
C LYS A 44 10.39 37.91 18.18
N GLN A 45 11.71 37.68 18.08
CA GLN A 45 12.48 36.96 19.07
C GLN A 45 12.21 37.56 20.46
N GLN A 46 11.42 36.88 21.28
CA GLN A 46 11.41 37.15 22.71
C GLN A 46 12.54 36.31 23.31
N ASN A 47 13.56 37.01 23.83
CA ASN A 47 14.55 36.49 24.80
C ASN A 47 15.79 35.75 24.28
N GLY A 48 16.22 35.97 23.03
CA GLY A 48 17.58 35.58 22.60
C GLY A 48 17.86 34.07 22.58
N VAL A 49 16.81 33.25 22.61
CA VAL A 49 16.90 31.82 22.28
C VAL A 49 16.90 31.73 20.75
N PRO A 50 17.88 31.06 20.12
CA PRO A 50 17.84 30.81 18.68
C PRO A 50 16.54 30.07 18.35
N PHE A 51 15.72 30.67 17.49
CA PHE A 51 14.50 30.07 17.01
C PHE A 51 14.88 28.91 16.08
N SER A 52 14.52 27.68 16.43
CA SER A 52 14.65 26.55 15.53
C SER A 52 13.60 26.70 14.43
N PRO A 53 13.97 26.80 13.15
CA PRO A 53 13.00 26.85 12.07
C PRO A 53 12.13 25.59 12.13
N MET A 54 10.81 25.82 12.20
CA MET A 54 9.80 24.79 12.39
C MET A 54 9.69 23.93 11.12
N GLY A 55 9.71 22.61 11.27
CA GLY A 55 9.67 21.67 10.16
C GLY A 55 8.25 21.21 9.81
N ALA A 56 7.90 21.15 8.53
CA ALA A 56 6.72 20.42 8.06
C ALA A 56 7.06 18.99 7.66
N THR A 57 6.12 18.07 7.88
CA THR A 57 6.19 16.70 7.37
C THR A 57 5.21 16.56 6.21
N VAL A 58 5.68 16.05 5.08
CA VAL A 58 4.82 15.75 3.91
C VAL A 58 4.81 14.25 3.72
N VAL A 59 3.62 13.66 3.61
CA VAL A 59 3.44 12.22 3.37
C VAL A 59 2.58 12.04 2.13
N LEU A 60 3.14 11.37 1.12
CA LEU A 60 2.46 10.95 -0.10
C LEU A 60 2.30 9.43 -0.05
N ASP A 61 1.07 8.94 0.01
CA ASP A 61 0.75 7.51 0.20
C ASP A 61 -0.13 7.02 -0.95
N ALA A 62 0.47 6.36 -1.94
CA ALA A 62 -0.26 5.81 -3.06
C ALA A 62 -0.49 4.30 -2.89
N HIS A 63 -1.59 3.81 -3.45
CA HIS A 63 -1.77 2.38 -3.61
C HIS A 63 -0.71 1.83 -4.57
N ASN A 64 -0.56 2.47 -5.74
CA ASN A 64 0.34 2.04 -6.81
C ASN A 64 1.55 2.97 -6.98
N GLU A 65 1.36 4.15 -7.57
CA GLU A 65 2.47 5.06 -7.93
C GLU A 65 2.34 6.43 -7.27
N VAL A 66 3.47 7.00 -6.83
CA VAL A 66 3.59 8.43 -6.49
C VAL A 66 4.31 9.15 -7.62
N ARG A 67 3.64 10.11 -8.26
CA ARG A 67 4.24 11.00 -9.27
C ARG A 67 4.49 12.37 -8.66
N TYR A 68 5.74 12.83 -8.73
CA TYR A 68 6.10 14.17 -8.33
C TYR A 68 7.05 14.77 -9.36
N PRO A 69 6.52 15.28 -10.50
CA PRO A 69 7.33 15.67 -11.65
C PRO A 69 8.43 16.69 -11.34
N GLN A 70 8.22 17.55 -10.33
CA GLN A 70 9.27 18.46 -9.87
C GLN A 70 10.48 17.71 -9.31
N LEU A 71 10.28 16.67 -8.50
CA LEU A 71 11.38 15.86 -7.99
C LEU A 71 12.03 15.04 -9.10
N GLU A 72 11.25 14.48 -10.01
CA GLU A 72 11.75 13.68 -11.15
C GLU A 72 12.67 14.49 -12.08
N SER A 73 12.49 15.81 -12.14
CA SER A 73 13.37 16.69 -12.92
C SER A 73 14.73 16.98 -12.27
N ILE A 74 14.91 16.66 -10.98
CA ILE A 74 16.14 16.93 -10.23
C ILE A 74 17.08 15.73 -10.34
N ASN A 75 18.17 15.87 -11.09
CA ASN A 75 19.15 14.79 -11.30
C ASN A 75 20.54 15.16 -10.79
N THR A 76 20.84 16.45 -10.67
CA THR A 76 22.16 16.92 -10.23
C THR A 76 22.06 17.98 -9.14
N ILE A 77 23.20 18.30 -8.52
CA ILE A 77 23.28 19.35 -7.50
C ILE A 77 23.00 20.75 -8.10
N GLU A 78 23.29 20.93 -9.39
CA GLU A 78 22.90 22.11 -10.17
C GLU A 78 21.38 22.24 -10.26
N ASP A 79 20.66 21.13 -10.51
CA ASP A 79 19.19 21.13 -10.54
C ASP A 79 18.60 21.49 -9.17
N VAL A 80 19.17 20.96 -8.08
CA VAL A 80 18.79 21.32 -6.70
C VAL A 80 18.97 22.82 -6.47
N ALA A 81 20.13 23.36 -6.84
CA ALA A 81 20.42 24.79 -6.69
C ALA A 81 19.46 25.66 -7.51
N ALA A 82 19.16 25.29 -8.75
CA ALA A 82 18.18 25.97 -9.60
C ALA A 82 16.78 25.95 -8.98
N TRP A 83 16.30 24.77 -8.62
CA TRP A 83 14.98 24.54 -8.05
C TRP A 83 14.78 25.35 -6.77
N MET A 84 15.75 25.29 -5.86
CA MET A 84 15.75 26.04 -4.59
C MET A 84 15.57 27.54 -4.80
N MET A 85 16.20 28.08 -5.84
CA MET A 85 16.14 29.52 -6.14
C MET A 85 14.96 29.90 -7.03
N GLY A 86 14.08 28.94 -7.38
CA GLY A 86 12.89 29.16 -8.21
C GLY A 86 13.20 29.30 -9.70
N TYR A 87 14.31 28.74 -10.18
CA TYR A 87 14.70 28.70 -11.59
C TYR A 87 14.46 27.32 -12.19
N ALA A 88 14.22 27.28 -13.51
CA ALA A 88 13.97 26.03 -14.22
C ALA A 88 15.24 25.22 -14.48
N THR A 89 16.37 25.91 -14.69
CA THR A 89 17.69 25.29 -14.90
C THR A 89 18.77 26.07 -14.16
N PHE A 90 19.93 25.44 -13.96
CA PHE A 90 21.06 26.11 -13.33
C PHE A 90 21.66 27.24 -14.18
N ASP A 91 21.62 27.09 -15.51
CA ASP A 91 21.99 28.18 -16.42
C ASP A 91 21.06 29.40 -16.26
N ASP A 92 19.76 29.18 -16.04
CA ASP A 92 18.81 30.27 -15.75
C ASP A 92 19.12 30.95 -14.41
N LEU A 93 19.52 30.18 -13.40
CA LEU A 93 19.99 30.72 -12.11
C LEU A 93 21.23 31.59 -12.29
N LEU A 94 22.27 31.07 -12.95
CA LEU A 94 23.51 31.81 -13.20
C LEU A 94 23.22 33.09 -13.98
N ALA A 95 22.46 33.01 -15.08
CA ALA A 95 22.09 34.15 -15.90
C ALA A 95 21.24 35.17 -15.12
N GLY A 96 20.28 34.69 -14.31
CA GLY A 96 19.43 35.51 -13.46
C GLY A 96 20.21 36.27 -12.40
N TRP A 97 21.33 35.70 -11.94
CA TRP A 97 22.20 36.27 -10.92
C TRP A 97 23.40 37.03 -11.48
N GLY A 98 23.59 36.99 -12.80
CA GLY A 98 24.67 37.70 -13.50
C GLY A 98 26.03 36.98 -13.47
N PHE A 99 26.04 35.67 -13.25
CA PHE A 99 27.24 34.84 -13.29
C PHE A 99 27.38 34.12 -14.63
N SER A 100 28.63 33.92 -15.05
CA SER A 100 28.95 33.21 -16.29
C SER A 100 29.30 31.73 -16.08
N SER A 101 29.60 31.33 -14.83
CA SER A 101 29.83 29.93 -14.44
C SER A 101 29.55 29.68 -12.95
N ALA A 102 29.47 28.40 -12.59
CA ALA A 102 29.37 27.96 -11.19
C ALA A 102 30.56 28.43 -10.36
N GLU A 103 31.78 28.34 -10.88
CA GLU A 103 33.00 28.73 -10.17
C GLU A 103 33.03 30.23 -9.85
N GLU A 104 32.52 31.07 -10.76
CA GLU A 104 32.38 32.50 -10.52
C GLU A 104 31.40 32.77 -9.39
N MET A 105 30.23 32.12 -9.43
CA MET A 105 29.23 32.21 -8.36
C MET A 105 29.81 31.76 -7.02
N LEU A 106 30.40 30.57 -6.95
CA LEU A 106 30.97 30.01 -5.72
C LEU A 106 32.09 30.89 -5.16
N SER A 107 32.97 31.40 -6.02
CA SER A 107 34.04 32.31 -5.61
C SER A 107 33.51 33.62 -5.03
N GLU A 108 32.45 34.19 -5.64
CA GLU A 108 31.82 35.43 -5.15
C GLU A 108 31.20 35.25 -3.77
N TYR A 109 30.56 34.10 -3.52
CA TYR A 109 29.99 33.75 -2.22
C TYR A 109 31.01 33.19 -1.21
N GLY A 110 32.26 33.00 -1.60
CA GLY A 110 33.30 32.43 -0.74
C GLY A 110 33.07 30.97 -0.38
N LEU A 111 32.44 30.22 -1.27
CA LEU A 111 32.06 28.82 -1.11
C LEU A 111 33.01 27.92 -1.90
N GLY A 112 33.31 26.74 -1.36
CA GLY A 112 34.18 25.74 -1.97
C GLY A 112 33.48 24.82 -2.97
N SER A 113 32.16 24.67 -2.89
CA SER A 113 31.40 23.78 -3.77
C SER A 113 29.90 24.12 -3.85
N LEU A 114 29.20 23.51 -4.82
CA LEU A 114 27.75 23.64 -4.96
C LEU A 114 27.00 23.00 -3.79
N GLU A 115 27.53 21.93 -3.20
CA GLU A 115 26.99 21.31 -1.99
C GLU A 115 27.05 22.28 -0.80
N GLU A 116 28.14 23.05 -0.69
CA GLU A 116 28.25 24.10 0.34
C GLU A 116 27.26 25.24 0.09
N PHE A 117 27.06 25.63 -1.18
CA PHE A 117 26.04 26.58 -1.59
C PHE A 117 24.63 26.12 -1.22
N VAL A 118 24.29 24.89 -1.61
CA VAL A 118 22.99 24.27 -1.32
C VAL A 118 22.79 24.18 0.20
N SER A 119 23.74 23.62 0.95
CA SER A 119 23.65 23.51 2.42
C SER A 119 23.46 24.87 3.12
N THR A 120 24.19 25.90 2.68
CA THR A 120 24.11 27.26 3.24
C THR A 120 22.76 27.92 2.96
N ASN A 121 22.19 27.73 1.77
CA ASN A 121 20.92 28.33 1.37
C ASN A 121 19.71 27.51 1.85
N ILE A 122 19.81 26.18 1.98
CA ILE A 122 18.78 25.32 2.57
C ILE A 122 18.49 25.76 4.00
N GLY A 123 19.52 26.11 4.77
CA GLY A 123 19.37 26.64 6.14
C GLY A 123 18.42 27.83 6.24
N GLN A 124 18.24 28.60 5.16
CA GLN A 124 17.34 29.76 5.08
C GLN A 124 15.93 29.42 4.58
N MET A 125 15.73 28.27 3.93
CA MET A 125 14.46 27.85 3.29
C MET A 125 13.72 26.71 4.00
N ARG A 126 14.20 26.29 5.18
CA ARG A 126 13.63 25.24 6.02
C ARG A 126 12.12 25.41 6.19
N SER A 127 11.36 24.60 5.47
CA SER A 127 9.90 24.52 5.54
C SER A 127 9.41 23.09 5.52
N THR A 128 10.10 22.17 4.82
CA THR A 128 9.82 20.73 4.83
C THR A 128 11.01 20.00 5.45
N TYR A 129 10.80 19.38 6.60
CA TYR A 129 11.82 18.66 7.36
C TYR A 129 11.85 17.17 7.02
N ARG A 130 10.75 16.66 6.45
CA ARG A 130 10.61 15.26 6.10
C ARG A 130 9.65 15.10 4.93
N LEU A 131 10.09 14.34 3.92
CA LEU A 131 9.23 13.91 2.83
C LEU A 131 9.19 12.38 2.85
N GLU A 132 8.00 11.85 3.00
CA GLU A 132 7.75 10.41 2.88
C GLU A 132 6.95 10.14 1.61
N VAL A 133 7.36 9.13 0.87
CA VAL A 133 6.61 8.61 -0.28
C VAL A 133 6.41 7.11 -0.10
N SER A 134 5.19 6.64 -0.33
CA SER A 134 4.80 5.25 -0.12
C SER A 134 4.05 4.68 -1.31
N SER A 135 4.34 3.42 -1.63
CA SER A 135 3.57 2.58 -2.56
C SER A 135 3.17 1.29 -1.83
N ARG A 136 1.87 1.03 -1.75
CA ARG A 136 1.31 -0.12 -1.01
C ARG A 136 1.46 -1.46 -1.71
N ILE A 137 1.91 -1.48 -2.97
CA ILE A 137 2.14 -2.71 -3.74
C ILE A 137 3.62 -2.91 -4.11
N THR A 138 4.52 -2.08 -3.59
CA THR A 138 5.95 -2.15 -3.88
C THR A 138 6.66 -2.73 -2.69
N GLU A 139 7.19 -3.93 -2.79
CA GLU A 139 7.76 -4.63 -1.65
C GLU A 139 9.25 -4.31 -1.46
N TRP A 140 9.95 -4.03 -2.56
CA TRP A 140 11.40 -3.88 -2.59
C TRP A 140 11.86 -2.57 -3.24
N LEU A 141 13.02 -2.05 -2.80
CA LEU A 141 13.61 -0.86 -3.42
C LEU A 141 13.85 -1.07 -4.91
N ARG A 142 14.36 -2.25 -5.28
CA ARG A 142 14.55 -2.63 -6.67
C ARG A 142 13.28 -2.54 -7.51
N GLU A 143 12.13 -2.95 -6.98
CA GLU A 143 10.84 -2.83 -7.68
C GLU A 143 10.39 -1.38 -7.83
N ALA A 144 10.64 -0.54 -6.81
CA ALA A 144 10.36 0.89 -6.90
C ALA A 144 11.17 1.53 -8.03
N ILE A 145 12.43 1.13 -8.16
CA ILE A 145 13.36 1.61 -9.20
C ILE A 145 12.96 1.06 -10.57
N ASP A 146 12.83 -0.26 -10.72
CA ASP A 146 12.61 -0.92 -12.00
C ASP A 146 11.26 -0.55 -12.63
N ASN A 147 10.26 -0.29 -11.78
CA ASN A 147 8.92 0.08 -12.23
C ASN A 147 8.65 1.59 -12.13
N GLY A 148 9.61 2.40 -11.68
CA GLY A 148 9.46 3.84 -11.53
C GLY A 148 8.31 4.26 -10.60
N ARG A 149 8.03 3.49 -9.55
CA ARG A 149 6.82 3.66 -8.73
C ARG A 149 6.91 4.77 -7.68
N LEU A 150 8.12 5.11 -7.27
CA LEU A 150 8.39 6.17 -6.29
C LEU A 150 9.39 7.16 -6.90
N PRO A 151 9.19 8.47 -6.67
CA PRO A 151 10.07 9.48 -7.25
C PRO A 151 11.47 9.32 -6.67
N GLN A 152 12.52 9.45 -7.48
CA GLN A 152 13.91 9.41 -7.01
C GLN A 152 14.26 8.17 -6.17
N ALA A 153 13.62 7.02 -6.43
CA ALA A 153 13.91 5.78 -5.74
C ALA A 153 15.34 5.27 -5.99
N ASP A 154 15.88 5.56 -7.17
CA ASP A 154 17.23 5.22 -7.61
C ASP A 154 18.29 6.24 -7.16
N ASN A 155 17.86 7.41 -6.68
CA ASN A 155 18.74 8.48 -6.22
C ASN A 155 18.17 9.22 -4.98
N PRO A 156 17.97 8.53 -3.84
CA PRO A 156 17.38 9.15 -2.66
C PRO A 156 18.27 10.25 -2.04
N ASP A 157 19.58 10.20 -2.28
CA ASP A 157 20.55 11.15 -1.76
C ASP A 157 20.36 12.57 -2.33
N ILE A 158 19.88 12.70 -3.58
CA ILE A 158 19.60 14.01 -4.19
C ILE A 158 18.44 14.71 -3.49
N VAL A 159 17.44 13.95 -3.06
CA VAL A 159 16.26 14.47 -2.34
C VAL A 159 16.62 14.79 -0.90
N SER A 160 17.38 13.92 -0.23
CA SER A 160 17.92 14.22 1.11
C SER A 160 18.77 15.50 1.09
N THR A 161 19.57 15.69 0.05
CA THR A 161 20.35 16.91 -0.15
C THR A 161 19.45 18.12 -0.35
N MET A 162 18.37 18.01 -1.13
CA MET A 162 17.38 19.08 -1.33
C MET A 162 16.64 19.43 -0.03
N LEU A 163 16.32 18.45 0.81
CA LEU A 163 15.65 18.67 2.07
C LEU A 163 16.60 19.30 3.10
N GLY A 164 17.83 18.81 3.23
CA GLY A 164 18.87 19.35 4.11
C GLY A 164 19.51 18.33 5.04
N VAL A 165 20.60 18.72 5.70
CA VAL A 165 21.53 17.85 6.47
C VAL A 165 20.89 17.09 7.64
N ASP A 166 19.70 17.49 8.07
CA ASP A 166 18.96 16.88 9.19
C ASP A 166 17.57 16.35 8.77
N ASN A 167 17.29 16.29 7.47
CA ASN A 167 15.96 16.02 6.94
C ASN A 167 15.89 14.65 6.24
N ASP A 168 14.80 13.93 6.47
CA ASP A 168 14.64 12.55 5.99
C ASP A 168 13.82 12.51 4.70
N TYR A 169 14.42 11.97 3.63
CA TYR A 169 13.65 11.42 2.51
C TYR A 169 13.41 9.94 2.75
N VAL A 170 12.16 9.55 2.90
CA VAL A 170 11.78 8.18 3.30
C VAL A 170 10.98 7.51 2.20
N LEU A 171 11.57 6.49 1.59
CA LEU A 171 10.90 5.62 0.63
C LEU A 171 10.25 4.45 1.38
N ARG A 172 8.95 4.29 1.23
CA ARG A 172 8.18 3.22 1.90
C ARG A 172 7.52 2.31 0.88
N GLY A 173 7.58 1.01 1.14
CA GLY A 173 6.89 0.00 0.36
C GLY A 173 5.64 -0.52 1.06
N ALA A 174 5.12 -1.63 0.56
CA ALA A 174 4.08 -2.47 1.17
C ALA A 174 4.49 -3.08 2.54
N GLY A 175 5.57 -2.58 3.16
CA GLY A 175 6.40 -3.27 4.14
C GLY A 175 5.74 -3.64 5.48
N LEU A 176 4.43 -3.48 5.67
CA LEU A 176 3.72 -3.80 6.92
C LEU A 176 3.19 -5.23 6.75
N ASP A 177 3.05 -5.62 5.48
CA ASP A 177 2.73 -6.93 4.98
C ASP A 177 3.99 -7.67 4.45
N ASN A 178 5.18 -7.03 4.39
CA ASN A 178 6.46 -7.68 4.02
C ASN A 178 7.12 -8.38 5.23
N LEU A 179 6.94 -9.69 5.31
CA LEU A 179 7.37 -10.56 6.41
C LEU A 179 8.88 -10.87 6.47
N ALA A 180 9.68 -10.38 5.51
CA ALA A 180 11.14 -10.57 5.49
C ALA A 180 11.87 -9.63 6.47
N ILE A 181 11.24 -8.51 6.86
CA ILE A 181 11.81 -7.51 7.77
C ILE A 181 11.43 -7.89 9.21
N LYS A 182 12.35 -8.60 9.90
CA LYS A 182 12.11 -9.21 11.25
C LYS A 182 12.83 -8.51 12.39
N ASP A 183 13.63 -7.48 12.11
CA ASP A 183 14.54 -6.85 13.07
C ASP A 183 14.00 -5.54 13.68
N GLY A 184 12.74 -5.20 13.40
CA GLY A 184 12.07 -4.02 13.95
C GLY A 184 12.52 -2.69 13.34
N ARG A 185 13.28 -2.71 12.24
CA ARG A 185 13.59 -1.49 11.48
C ARG A 185 12.32 -0.98 10.78
N ALA A 186 12.17 0.34 10.75
CA ALA A 186 10.99 1.00 10.22
C ALA A 186 10.81 0.75 8.72
N TRP A 187 9.55 0.69 8.30
CA TRP A 187 8.91 0.77 6.97
C TRP A 187 9.69 1.47 5.82
N VAL A 188 10.90 1.02 5.51
CA VAL A 188 11.79 1.65 4.51
C VAL A 188 12.21 0.59 3.50
N LEU A 189 12.11 0.92 2.21
CA LEU A 189 12.56 0.05 1.14
C LEU A 189 14.09 -0.11 1.18
N GLU A 190 14.57 -1.35 1.26
CA GLU A 190 15.99 -1.71 1.18
C GLU A 190 16.21 -2.77 0.10
N ASP A 191 17.44 -2.85 -0.45
CA ASP A 191 17.85 -3.97 -1.31
C ASP A 191 18.25 -5.19 -0.44
N LEU A 192 17.79 -6.39 -0.84
CA LEU A 192 18.19 -7.65 -0.22
C LEU A 192 19.72 -7.84 -0.32
N LYS A 193 20.38 -8.14 0.81
CA LYS A 193 21.78 -8.58 0.80
C LYS A 193 21.86 -10.00 0.23
N ASP A 194 22.69 -10.14 -0.79
CA ASP A 194 22.94 -11.26 -1.73
C ASP A 194 23.31 -12.65 -1.14
N ASP A 195 23.02 -12.95 0.13
CA ASP A 195 23.59 -14.11 0.85
C ASP A 195 22.57 -15.19 1.29
N THR A 196 21.33 -15.18 0.81
CA THR A 196 20.34 -16.22 1.17
C THR A 196 20.39 -17.37 0.16
N PRO A 197 20.67 -18.63 0.58
CA PRO A 197 20.81 -19.73 -0.38
C PRO A 197 19.44 -20.08 -0.98
N GLU A 198 19.40 -20.03 -2.31
CA GLU A 198 18.28 -20.37 -3.18
C GLU A 198 17.75 -21.79 -2.86
N PRO A 199 16.46 -21.96 -2.50
CA PRO A 199 15.89 -23.29 -2.29
C PRO A 199 15.81 -24.04 -3.62
N ALA A 200 16.12 -25.33 -3.57
CA ALA A 200 16.16 -26.19 -4.74
C ALA A 200 14.78 -26.22 -5.45
N HIS A 201 14.76 -25.72 -6.68
CA HIS A 201 13.65 -25.82 -7.62
C HIS A 201 13.29 -27.30 -7.87
N LEU A 202 12.02 -27.66 -7.63
CA LEU A 202 11.39 -28.79 -8.31
C LEU A 202 10.69 -28.26 -9.56
N ASP A 203 10.94 -28.92 -10.70
CA ASP A 203 10.54 -28.56 -12.06
C ASP A 203 9.25 -27.74 -12.14
N ALA A 204 9.43 -26.44 -12.36
CA ALA A 204 8.38 -25.51 -12.72
C ALA A 204 7.96 -25.75 -14.18
N MET A 205 6.97 -26.62 -14.39
CA MET A 205 6.22 -26.69 -15.64
C MET A 205 4.79 -27.17 -15.40
N ALA A 206 3.92 -26.26 -14.96
CA ALA A 206 2.57 -26.00 -15.50
C ALA A 206 1.77 -25.17 -14.49
N TYR A 207 1.02 -24.17 -14.98
CA TYR A 207 0.13 -23.26 -14.25
C TYR A 207 0.73 -22.01 -13.63
N PHE A 208 1.39 -21.21 -14.47
CA PHE A 208 1.14 -19.77 -14.52
C PHE A 208 1.36 -19.34 -15.97
N GLU A 209 0.34 -19.55 -16.81
CA GLU A 209 0.13 -18.59 -17.89
C GLU A 209 -0.30 -17.27 -17.23
N GLU A 210 0.14 -16.14 -17.79
CA GLU A 210 -0.57 -14.85 -17.64
C GLU A 210 -2.06 -15.13 -17.57
N ARG A 211 -2.83 -14.58 -16.60
CA ARG A 211 -4.28 -14.76 -16.55
C ARG A 211 -4.80 -14.50 -17.98
N PRO A 212 -5.26 -15.53 -18.70
CA PRO A 212 -5.61 -15.36 -20.10
C PRO A 212 -6.75 -14.34 -20.17
N PRO A 213 -6.88 -13.59 -21.28
CA PRO A 213 -8.03 -12.73 -21.45
C PRO A 213 -9.29 -13.56 -21.17
N PHE A 214 -10.16 -13.04 -20.29
CA PHE A 214 -11.42 -13.62 -19.85
C PHE A 214 -12.13 -14.42 -20.96
N GLU A 215 -11.88 -15.74 -21.02
CA GLU A 215 -12.64 -16.66 -21.85
C GLU A 215 -13.84 -17.09 -21.02
N VAL A 216 -14.98 -16.44 -21.26
CA VAL A 216 -16.25 -16.87 -20.67
C VAL A 216 -16.55 -18.25 -21.25
N GLU A 217 -16.28 -19.32 -20.48
CA GLU A 217 -16.67 -20.68 -20.89
C GLU A 217 -18.21 -20.78 -21.05
N ASP A 218 -18.95 -19.92 -20.34
CA ASP A 218 -20.40 -19.81 -20.41
C ASP A 218 -20.86 -18.47 -21.00
N GLU A 219 -21.89 -18.48 -21.83
CA GLU A 219 -22.43 -17.24 -22.38
C GLU A 219 -22.94 -16.32 -21.25
N CYS A 220 -22.59 -15.03 -21.29
CA CYS A 220 -23.00 -13.98 -20.36
C CYS A 220 -24.44 -14.11 -19.78
N PRO A 221 -25.49 -14.40 -20.58
CA PRO A 221 -26.84 -14.58 -20.05
C PRO A 221 -26.99 -15.75 -19.08
N ALA A 222 -26.27 -16.86 -19.30
CA ALA A 222 -26.28 -18.02 -18.41
C ALA A 222 -25.62 -17.70 -17.07
N LEU A 223 -24.50 -16.98 -17.08
CA LEU A 223 -23.82 -16.51 -15.87
C LEU A 223 -24.70 -15.56 -15.04
N MET A 224 -25.37 -14.61 -15.69
CA MET A 224 -26.29 -13.70 -14.99
C MET A 224 -27.50 -14.44 -14.41
N ALA A 225 -28.05 -15.43 -15.13
CA ALA A 225 -29.13 -16.27 -14.63
C ALA A 225 -28.69 -17.12 -13.43
N TRP A 226 -27.49 -17.72 -13.52
CA TRP A 226 -26.88 -18.46 -12.42
C TRP A 226 -26.68 -17.55 -11.20
N ALA A 227 -26.12 -16.35 -11.37
CA ALA A 227 -25.88 -15.43 -10.26
C ALA A 227 -27.19 -14.97 -9.59
N ALA A 228 -28.25 -14.73 -10.37
CA ALA A 228 -29.56 -14.40 -9.82
C ALA A 228 -30.14 -15.56 -8.99
N GLU A 229 -30.02 -16.79 -9.47
CA GLU A 229 -30.45 -18.00 -8.74
C GLU A 229 -29.61 -18.22 -7.47
N GLU A 230 -28.29 -18.08 -7.61
CA GLU A 230 -27.31 -18.21 -6.52
C GLU A 230 -27.65 -17.26 -5.37
N LEU A 231 -27.97 -16.01 -5.68
CA LEU A 231 -28.28 -14.99 -4.69
C LEU A 231 -29.75 -14.98 -4.25
N GLY A 232 -30.59 -15.85 -4.82
CA GLY A 232 -32.03 -15.92 -4.51
C GLY A 232 -32.81 -14.66 -4.93
N LEU A 233 -32.35 -13.97 -5.97
CA LEU A 233 -32.95 -12.73 -6.44
C LEU A 233 -34.17 -13.01 -7.33
N GLU A 234 -35.28 -12.32 -7.06
CA GLU A 234 -36.44 -12.34 -7.95
C GLU A 234 -36.19 -11.41 -9.16
N GLY A 235 -35.95 -11.98 -10.34
CA GLY A 235 -35.81 -11.24 -11.60
C GLY A 235 -34.37 -11.18 -12.12
N ASP A 236 -34.10 -10.22 -13.02
CA ASP A 236 -32.79 -10.05 -13.63
C ASP A 236 -31.83 -9.33 -12.65
N ILE A 237 -30.65 -9.92 -12.43
CA ILE A 237 -29.57 -9.35 -11.61
C ILE A 237 -29.19 -7.94 -12.06
N GLN A 238 -29.40 -7.59 -13.34
CA GLN A 238 -29.20 -6.24 -13.87
C GLN A 238 -30.00 -5.18 -13.10
N THR A 239 -31.15 -5.53 -12.53
CA THR A 239 -31.98 -4.60 -11.73
C THR A 239 -31.27 -4.21 -10.44
N TYR A 240 -30.45 -5.10 -9.89
CA TYR A 240 -29.64 -4.88 -8.68
C TYR A 240 -28.33 -4.18 -9.02
N LEU A 241 -27.72 -4.50 -10.17
CA LEU A 241 -26.50 -3.85 -10.67
C LEU A 241 -26.72 -2.39 -11.12
N ALA A 242 -27.96 -2.00 -11.46
CA ALA A 242 -28.30 -0.64 -11.89
C ALA A 242 -27.93 0.45 -10.85
N GLY A 243 -27.82 0.09 -9.57
CA GLY A 243 -27.33 0.99 -8.52
C GLY A 243 -25.80 1.15 -8.51
N ALA A 244 -25.06 0.10 -8.85
CA ALA A 244 -23.59 0.09 -8.90
C ALA A 244 -23.05 0.83 -10.13
N TYR A 245 -23.76 0.80 -11.26
CA TYR A 245 -23.44 1.56 -12.48
C TYR A 245 -23.37 3.08 -12.29
N VAL A 246 -23.94 3.62 -11.22
CA VAL A 246 -23.86 5.06 -10.90
C VAL A 246 -22.46 5.44 -10.40
N TYR A 247 -21.69 4.48 -9.89
CA TYR A 247 -20.41 4.72 -9.19
C TYR A 247 -19.19 4.10 -9.87
N THR A 248 -19.36 3.17 -10.81
CA THR A 248 -18.23 2.55 -11.54
C THR A 248 -18.56 2.43 -13.03
N THR A 249 -17.66 2.92 -13.89
CA THR A 249 -17.74 2.78 -15.36
C THR A 249 -17.15 1.46 -15.86
N ASP A 250 -16.49 0.72 -14.99
CA ASP A 250 -15.67 -0.45 -15.33
C ASP A 250 -16.37 -1.77 -14.98
N LEU A 251 -17.57 -1.73 -14.39
CA LEU A 251 -18.33 -2.95 -14.08
C LEU A 251 -18.76 -3.65 -15.38
N GLN A 252 -18.15 -4.80 -15.66
CA GLN A 252 -18.63 -5.76 -16.65
C GLN A 252 -19.46 -6.83 -15.91
N PRO A 253 -20.80 -6.81 -15.97
CA PRO A 253 -21.66 -7.73 -15.21
C PRO A 253 -21.32 -9.19 -15.39
N CYS A 254 -20.88 -9.59 -16.58
CA CYS A 254 -20.50 -10.97 -16.84
C CYS A 254 -19.22 -11.37 -16.12
N GLU A 255 -18.24 -10.46 -16.04
CA GLU A 255 -16.98 -10.71 -15.34
C GLU A 255 -17.20 -10.83 -13.83
N MET A 256 -18.02 -9.94 -13.28
CA MET A 256 -18.47 -10.04 -11.89
C MET A 256 -19.20 -11.35 -11.60
N CYS A 257 -20.16 -11.75 -12.47
CA CYS A 257 -20.88 -13.03 -12.30
C CYS A 257 -19.95 -14.24 -12.39
N ALA A 258 -18.95 -14.20 -13.28
CA ALA A 258 -17.97 -15.27 -13.41
C ALA A 258 -17.08 -15.37 -12.16
N ARG A 259 -16.52 -14.25 -11.69
CA ARG A 259 -15.75 -14.20 -10.44
C ARG A 259 -16.57 -14.71 -9.25
N LEU A 260 -17.84 -14.30 -9.16
CA LEU A 260 -18.75 -14.78 -8.12
C LEU A 260 -18.96 -16.29 -8.18
N ARG A 261 -19.02 -16.87 -9.38
CA ARG A 261 -19.15 -18.32 -9.59
C ARG A 261 -17.89 -19.09 -9.26
N ASP A 262 -16.74 -18.58 -9.67
CA ASP A 262 -15.46 -19.19 -9.36
C ASP A 262 -15.27 -19.21 -7.84
N ALA A 263 -15.58 -18.09 -7.19
CA ALA A 263 -15.58 -17.99 -5.74
C ALA A 263 -16.59 -18.94 -5.07
N ALA A 264 -17.82 -19.02 -5.57
CA ALA A 264 -18.83 -19.97 -5.09
C ALA A 264 -18.33 -21.42 -5.15
N THR A 265 -17.64 -21.78 -6.23
CA THR A 265 -17.14 -23.14 -6.46
C THR A 265 -16.08 -23.53 -5.44
N ILE A 266 -15.14 -22.62 -5.14
CA ILE A 266 -14.11 -22.84 -4.13
C ILE A 266 -14.73 -22.89 -2.72
N LEU A 267 -15.64 -21.96 -2.41
CA LEU A 267 -16.29 -21.87 -1.10
C LEU A 267 -17.22 -23.04 -0.79
N ALA A 268 -17.85 -23.62 -1.81
CA ALA A 268 -18.67 -24.82 -1.67
C ALA A 268 -17.87 -25.98 -1.08
N ASP A 269 -16.56 -26.05 -1.36
CA ASP A 269 -15.63 -27.05 -0.84
C ASP A 269 -16.25 -28.47 -0.86
N GLU A 270 -16.76 -28.90 -2.01
CA GLU A 270 -17.59 -30.11 -2.12
C GLU A 270 -16.86 -31.37 -1.64
N ASP A 271 -15.54 -31.41 -1.81
CA ASP A 271 -14.67 -32.49 -1.36
C ASP A 271 -14.16 -32.30 0.08
N GLY A 272 -14.43 -31.16 0.71
CA GLY A 272 -14.02 -30.79 2.07
C GLY A 272 -12.52 -30.58 2.25
N ALA A 273 -11.77 -30.44 1.16
CA ALA A 273 -10.31 -30.44 1.18
C ALA A 273 -9.76 -29.13 1.77
N GLN A 274 -10.38 -28.00 1.44
CA GLN A 274 -9.94 -26.67 1.83
C GLN A 274 -10.17 -26.45 3.33
N ILE A 275 -11.35 -26.79 3.84
CA ILE A 275 -11.64 -26.71 5.26
C ILE A 275 -10.85 -27.72 6.08
N ALA A 276 -10.64 -28.94 5.56
CA ALA A 276 -9.76 -29.90 6.23
C ALA A 276 -8.31 -29.36 6.33
N ALA A 277 -7.81 -28.73 5.26
CA ALA A 277 -6.51 -28.09 5.23
C ALA A 277 -6.42 -26.95 6.25
N LEU A 278 -7.46 -26.12 6.37
CA LEU A 278 -7.55 -25.07 7.39
C LEU A 278 -7.52 -25.66 8.81
N GLY A 279 -8.19 -26.80 9.02
CA GLY A 279 -8.10 -27.56 10.27
C GLY A 279 -6.67 -28.03 10.60
N VAL A 280 -5.90 -28.47 9.61
CA VAL A 280 -4.49 -28.84 9.81
C VAL A 280 -3.68 -27.63 10.25
N VAL A 281 -3.78 -26.51 9.52
CA VAL A 281 -3.06 -25.27 9.84
C VAL A 281 -3.37 -24.82 11.26
N ILE A 282 -4.66 -24.69 11.62
CA ILE A 282 -5.07 -24.19 12.93
C ILE A 282 -4.52 -25.05 14.07
N ASN A 283 -4.56 -26.38 13.90
CA ASN A 283 -4.09 -27.33 14.92
C ASN A 283 -2.57 -27.32 15.14
N GLU A 284 -1.79 -26.69 14.25
CA GLU A 284 -0.34 -26.47 14.47
C GLU A 284 -0.06 -25.33 15.46
N PHE A 285 -0.96 -24.35 15.54
CA PHE A 285 -0.79 -23.16 16.38
C PHE A 285 -1.67 -23.16 17.62
N ALA A 286 -2.80 -23.86 17.59
CA ALA A 286 -3.77 -23.95 18.67
C ALA A 286 -4.07 -25.41 19.02
N ALA A 287 -4.22 -25.68 20.32
CA ALA A 287 -4.69 -26.98 20.77
C ALA A 287 -6.18 -27.14 20.43
N PRO A 288 -6.64 -28.33 19.99
CA PRO A 288 -8.04 -28.59 19.72
C PRO A 288 -8.93 -28.25 20.92
N ALA A 289 -10.07 -27.60 20.68
CA ALA A 289 -11.06 -27.18 21.69
C ALA A 289 -10.59 -26.13 22.73
N ALA A 290 -9.41 -25.53 22.59
CA ALA A 290 -9.03 -24.32 23.32
C ALA A 290 -9.43 -23.06 22.54
N PRO A 291 -9.89 -21.98 23.19
CA PRO A 291 -10.06 -20.69 22.53
C PRO A 291 -8.75 -20.22 21.92
N ILE A 292 -8.78 -19.80 20.65
CA ILE A 292 -7.61 -19.23 19.97
C ILE A 292 -7.34 -17.84 20.55
N SER A 293 -6.10 -17.57 20.95
CA SER A 293 -5.68 -16.22 21.37
C SER A 293 -5.45 -15.31 20.16
N GLU A 294 -5.44 -13.98 20.36
CA GLU A 294 -5.10 -13.02 19.29
C GLU A 294 -3.72 -13.29 18.69
N GLU A 295 -2.73 -13.65 19.52
CA GLU A 295 -1.38 -14.02 19.05
C GLU A 295 -1.39 -15.28 18.18
N GLN A 296 -2.23 -16.27 18.51
CA GLN A 296 -2.40 -17.48 17.71
C GLN A 296 -3.16 -17.19 16.41
N MET A 297 -4.21 -16.35 16.45
CA MET A 297 -4.91 -15.89 15.25
C MET A 297 -3.95 -15.21 14.27
N ALA A 298 -3.09 -14.32 14.78
CA ALA A 298 -2.06 -13.64 14.00
C ALA A 298 -1.02 -14.63 13.44
N SER A 299 -0.59 -15.61 14.24
CA SER A 299 0.37 -16.65 13.81
C SER A 299 -0.20 -17.53 12.70
N ILE A 300 -1.47 -17.94 12.82
CA ILE A 300 -2.17 -18.70 11.78
C ILE A 300 -2.28 -17.88 10.50
N GLY A 301 -2.69 -16.61 10.60
CA GLY A 301 -2.76 -15.70 9.45
C GLY A 301 -1.41 -15.51 8.75
N GLN A 302 -0.33 -15.36 9.53
CA GLN A 302 1.02 -15.26 9.00
C GLN A 302 1.45 -16.55 8.28
N ALA A 303 1.14 -17.72 8.84
CA ALA A 303 1.48 -19.00 8.25
C ALA A 303 0.74 -19.26 6.94
N LEU A 304 -0.54 -18.88 6.84
CA LEU A 304 -1.29 -18.93 5.59
C LEU A 304 -0.67 -18.01 4.53
N ALA A 305 -0.27 -16.79 4.90
CA ALA A 305 0.35 -15.83 3.99
C ALA A 305 1.76 -16.24 3.50
N LEU A 306 2.52 -17.00 4.31
CA LEU A 306 3.86 -17.50 3.95
C LEU A 306 3.84 -18.58 2.85
N HIS A 307 2.68 -19.19 2.62
CA HIS A 307 2.50 -20.37 1.80
C HIS A 307 1.39 -20.17 0.75
N SER A 308 1.18 -18.93 0.29
CA SER A 308 0.29 -18.69 -0.85
C SER A 308 0.83 -19.36 -2.10
N ASP A 309 -0.04 -20.06 -2.83
CA ASP A 309 0.23 -20.67 -4.14
C ASP A 309 1.40 -21.70 -4.20
N ASP A 310 1.84 -22.21 -3.05
CA ASP A 310 2.95 -23.18 -2.98
C ASP A 310 2.48 -24.65 -3.09
N GLY A 311 1.18 -24.86 -3.29
CA GLY A 311 0.55 -26.18 -3.41
C GLY A 311 0.44 -26.98 -2.11
N THR A 312 0.75 -26.37 -0.96
CA THR A 312 0.60 -27.01 0.35
C THR A 312 -0.84 -26.90 0.89
N TYR A 313 -1.10 -27.55 2.03
CA TYR A 313 -2.36 -27.38 2.75
C TYR A 313 -2.53 -25.94 3.29
N TYR A 314 -1.46 -25.17 3.45
CA TYR A 314 -1.57 -23.75 3.76
C TYR A 314 -2.13 -22.95 2.58
N ALA A 315 -1.66 -23.20 1.35
CA ALA A 315 -2.19 -22.57 0.15
C ALA A 315 -3.69 -22.86 -0.02
N ALA A 316 -4.11 -24.12 0.16
CA ALA A 316 -5.52 -24.51 0.06
C ALA A 316 -6.40 -23.86 1.14
N ALA A 317 -5.90 -23.77 2.37
CA ALA A 317 -6.59 -23.10 3.46
C ALA A 317 -6.69 -21.58 3.25
N GLY A 318 -5.61 -20.96 2.77
CA GLY A 318 -5.54 -19.54 2.45
C GLY A 318 -6.49 -19.18 1.32
N GLN A 319 -6.46 -19.94 0.23
CA GLN A 319 -7.34 -19.75 -0.92
C GLN A 319 -8.82 -19.72 -0.53
N TRP A 320 -9.26 -20.61 0.36
CA TRP A 320 -10.66 -20.61 0.81
C TRP A 320 -11.01 -19.36 1.62
N LEU A 321 -10.12 -18.89 2.49
CA LEU A 321 -10.32 -17.67 3.27
C LEU A 321 -10.28 -16.40 2.40
N ASP A 322 -9.37 -16.34 1.43
CA ASP A 322 -9.28 -15.21 0.50
C ASP A 322 -10.51 -15.15 -0.42
N THR A 323 -10.97 -16.32 -0.88
CA THR A 323 -12.20 -16.42 -1.66
C THR A 323 -13.43 -15.97 -0.85
N LEU A 324 -13.45 -16.23 0.46
CA LEU A 324 -14.50 -15.75 1.35
C LEU A 324 -14.57 -14.22 1.36
N VAL A 325 -13.40 -13.57 1.44
CA VAL A 325 -13.28 -12.11 1.38
C VAL A 325 -13.70 -11.58 0.00
N GLU A 326 -13.27 -12.22 -1.08
CA GLU A 326 -13.64 -11.82 -2.44
C GLU A 326 -15.16 -11.89 -2.65
N TYR A 327 -15.80 -13.00 -2.26
CA TYR A 327 -17.24 -13.17 -2.43
C TYR A 327 -18.02 -12.08 -1.66
N ILE A 328 -17.65 -11.83 -0.39
CA ILE A 328 -18.26 -10.77 0.43
C ILE A 328 -18.03 -9.39 -0.20
N GLY A 329 -16.83 -9.15 -0.73
CA GLY A 329 -16.47 -7.93 -1.45
C GLY A 329 -17.38 -7.70 -2.64
N ILE A 330 -17.56 -8.71 -3.52
CA ILE A 330 -18.44 -8.62 -4.70
C ILE A 330 -19.88 -8.30 -4.28
N LEU A 331 -20.41 -8.98 -3.25
CA LEU A 331 -21.75 -8.69 -2.74
C LEU A 331 -21.88 -7.24 -2.23
N ASN A 332 -20.87 -6.73 -1.54
CA ASN A 332 -20.90 -5.42 -0.91
C ASN A 332 -20.70 -4.27 -1.90
N SER A 333 -19.66 -4.32 -2.72
CA SER A 333 -19.26 -3.21 -3.59
C SER A 333 -19.90 -3.26 -4.98
N GLU A 334 -20.13 -4.44 -5.53
CA GLU A 334 -20.60 -4.61 -6.92
C GLU A 334 -22.12 -4.86 -6.98
N ILE A 335 -22.67 -5.60 -6.02
CA ILE A 335 -24.13 -5.84 -5.94
C ILE A 335 -24.83 -4.82 -5.03
N GLY A 336 -24.08 -4.19 -4.10
CA GLY A 336 -24.57 -3.12 -3.24
C GLY A 336 -25.29 -3.61 -1.97
N TRP A 337 -25.07 -4.85 -1.54
CA TRP A 337 -25.55 -5.32 -0.24
C TRP A 337 -24.76 -4.65 0.90
N SER A 338 -25.38 -4.54 2.08
CA SER A 338 -24.62 -4.09 3.25
C SER A 338 -23.57 -5.14 3.63
N MET A 339 -22.43 -4.72 4.19
CA MET A 339 -21.39 -5.65 4.66
C MET A 339 -21.97 -6.72 5.60
N ALA A 340 -22.90 -6.33 6.47
CA ALA A 340 -23.58 -7.24 7.40
C ALA A 340 -24.45 -8.28 6.67
N ASP A 341 -25.21 -7.88 5.65
CA ASP A 341 -26.04 -8.80 4.86
C ASP A 341 -25.18 -9.74 4.01
N SER A 342 -24.11 -9.22 3.41
CA SER A 342 -23.13 -10.01 2.65
C SER A 342 -22.49 -11.09 3.51
N ALA A 343 -21.97 -10.72 4.69
CA ALA A 343 -21.37 -11.67 5.62
C ALA A 343 -22.38 -12.71 6.13
N ALA A 344 -23.61 -12.29 6.47
CA ALA A 344 -24.66 -13.19 6.94
C ALA A 344 -25.08 -14.22 5.88
N PHE A 345 -25.17 -13.79 4.61
CA PHE A 345 -25.47 -14.66 3.48
C PHE A 345 -24.37 -15.71 3.29
N VAL A 346 -23.12 -15.28 3.16
CA VAL A 346 -21.98 -16.18 2.95
C VAL A 346 -21.80 -17.14 4.13
N THR A 347 -22.01 -16.66 5.36
CA THR A 347 -21.97 -17.50 6.56
C THR A 347 -23.01 -18.62 6.48
N THR A 348 -24.24 -18.28 6.14
CA THR A 348 -25.33 -19.26 6.06
C THR A 348 -25.14 -20.25 4.92
N LYS A 349 -24.65 -19.79 3.77
CA LYS A 349 -24.59 -20.57 2.55
C LYS A 349 -23.35 -21.45 2.43
N TYR A 350 -22.18 -20.95 2.84
CA TYR A 350 -20.90 -21.62 2.63
C TYR A 350 -20.24 -22.03 3.95
N VAL A 351 -20.13 -21.12 4.91
CA VAL A 351 -19.37 -21.38 6.15
C VAL A 351 -20.07 -22.42 7.02
N ALA A 352 -21.37 -22.26 7.28
CA ALA A 352 -22.11 -23.16 8.16
C ALA A 352 -22.17 -24.61 7.64
N PRO A 353 -22.41 -24.88 6.34
CA PRO A 353 -22.29 -26.24 5.81
C PRO A 353 -20.85 -26.76 5.84
N ALA A 354 -19.86 -25.97 5.42
CA ALA A 354 -18.48 -26.43 5.32
C ALA A 354 -17.85 -26.71 6.69
N THR A 355 -18.33 -26.06 7.75
CA THR A 355 -17.85 -26.22 9.13
C THR A 355 -18.77 -27.07 10.02
N ALA A 356 -19.81 -27.72 9.47
CA ALA A 356 -20.78 -28.46 10.26
C ALA A 356 -20.17 -29.65 11.04
N ASP A 357 -19.16 -30.30 10.47
CA ASP A 357 -18.56 -31.55 10.99
C ASP A 357 -17.07 -31.38 11.40
N VAL A 358 -16.60 -30.14 11.59
CA VAL A 358 -15.19 -29.85 11.89
C VAL A 358 -14.98 -29.46 13.36
N ASP A 359 -13.71 -29.31 13.75
CA ASP A 359 -13.36 -28.92 15.12
C ASP A 359 -13.89 -27.52 15.46
N ALA A 360 -14.39 -27.34 16.69
CA ALA A 360 -14.94 -26.08 17.17
C ALA A 360 -13.93 -24.92 17.10
N THR A 361 -12.63 -25.22 17.16
CA THR A 361 -11.55 -24.24 16.99
C THR A 361 -11.48 -23.70 15.55
N VAL A 362 -11.80 -24.51 14.53
CA VAL A 362 -11.89 -24.06 13.13
C VAL A 362 -13.09 -23.12 12.94
N VAL A 363 -14.24 -23.50 13.49
CA VAL A 363 -15.46 -22.65 13.48
C VAL A 363 -15.15 -21.28 14.10
N ALA A 364 -14.54 -21.28 15.29
CA ALA A 364 -14.20 -20.04 15.99
C ALA A 364 -13.21 -19.15 15.22
N TYR A 365 -12.25 -19.74 14.51
CA TYR A 365 -11.31 -18.99 13.67
C TYR A 365 -12.03 -18.27 12.52
N VAL A 366 -12.89 -19.00 11.79
CA VAL A 366 -13.62 -18.44 10.65
C VAL A 366 -14.61 -17.36 11.10
N GLU A 367 -15.33 -17.57 12.20
CA GLU A 367 -16.22 -16.57 12.78
C GLU A 367 -15.47 -15.30 13.19
N ALA A 368 -14.30 -15.43 13.82
CA ALA A 368 -13.47 -14.29 14.21
C ALA A 368 -12.98 -13.51 12.98
N ARG A 369 -12.63 -14.20 11.89
CA ARG A 369 -12.25 -13.54 10.64
C ARG A 369 -13.40 -12.81 9.97
N LEU A 370 -14.59 -13.41 9.94
CA LEU A 370 -15.79 -12.74 9.42
C LEU A 370 -16.18 -11.51 10.25
N ALA A 371 -16.06 -11.60 11.58
CA ALA A 371 -16.33 -10.47 12.47
C ALA A 371 -15.39 -9.28 12.19
N ALA A 372 -14.12 -9.55 11.88
CA ALA A 372 -13.16 -8.51 11.52
C ALA A 372 -13.42 -7.84 10.16
N LEU A 373 -14.15 -8.49 9.25
CA LEU A 373 -14.57 -7.91 7.96
C LEU A 373 -15.82 -7.03 8.11
N GLY A 374 -16.66 -7.30 9.11
CA GLY A 374 -17.91 -6.58 9.36
C GLY A 374 -17.80 -5.38 10.31
N SER A 375 -16.64 -5.18 10.94
CA SER A 375 -16.31 -4.07 11.84
C SER A 375 -15.66 -2.91 11.09
#